data_AF-A0A847HP74-F1
#
_entry.id   AF-A0A847HP74-F1
#
_cell.length_a   1.000
_cell.length_b   1.000
_cell.length_c   1.000
_cell.angle_alpha   90.00
_cell.angle_beta   90.00
_cell.angle_gamma   90.00
#
_symmetry.space_group_name_H-M   'P 1'
#
loop_
_entity.id
_entity.type
_entity.pdbx_description
1 polymer ?
#
loop_
_entity_poly.entity_id
_entity_poly.type
_entity_poly.pdbx_seq_one_letter_code
_entity_poly.pdbx_strand_id
1 'polypeptide(L)'
;EYLDAAGVEKKLGVRPDQIPAFKGLAGDSSDNLPGVRGIGPKTAAVLLQDWQTLDGIYAHLDVLSPVLAGKLVADKEQAYFCQRMALLDRNIQLPIALEDLACGNLPSQHVLDFLRSMEFSLLVKRFTELLRGSASACFDLLPATDMEASIQKDASSPHQQSLF
;
A
#
# COMPACT_ATOMS: atom_id res chain seq x y z
N GLU A 1 -10.05 -3.03 0.07
CA GLU A 1 -10.98 -2.05 0.66
C GLU A 1 -10.53 -0.66 0.21
N TYR A 2 -11.43 0.15 -0.33
CA TYR A 2 -11.14 1.56 -0.63
C TYR A 2 -11.60 2.39 0.57
N LEU A 3 -10.74 3.27 1.08
CA LEU A 3 -11.03 4.12 2.24
C LEU A 3 -10.94 5.58 1.81
N ASP A 4 -12.08 6.27 1.85
CA ASP A 4 -12.14 7.74 1.80
C ASP A 4 -12.01 8.32 3.21
N ALA A 5 -12.10 9.64 3.34
CA ALA A 5 -11.97 10.31 4.64
C ALA A 5 -12.97 9.81 5.68
N ALA A 6 -14.23 9.57 5.29
CA ALA A 6 -15.27 9.05 6.16
C ALA A 6 -15.00 7.59 6.56
N GLY A 7 -14.48 6.78 5.63
CA GLY A 7 -14.05 5.41 5.88
C GLY A 7 -12.90 5.34 6.89
N VAL A 8 -11.93 6.26 6.80
CA VAL A 8 -10.83 6.38 7.76
C VAL A 8 -11.37 6.69 9.16
N GLU A 9 -12.25 7.69 9.28
CA GLU A 9 -12.83 8.08 10.56
C GLU A 9 -13.68 6.96 11.17
N LYS A 10 -14.51 6.29 10.36
CA LYS A 10 -15.30 5.14 10.81
C LYS A 10 -14.44 3.98 11.29
N LYS A 11 -13.29 3.74 10.65
CA LYS A 11 -12.42 2.60 10.93
C LYS A 11 -11.47 2.84 12.10
N LEU A 12 -10.90 4.05 12.18
CA LEU A 12 -9.83 4.39 13.11
C LEU A 12 -10.26 5.36 14.21
N GLY A 13 -11.43 5.99 14.09
CA GLY A 13 -11.91 6.99 15.03
C GLY A 13 -11.18 8.33 14.92
N VAL A 14 -10.37 8.54 13.88
CA VAL A 14 -9.61 9.78 13.66
C VAL A 14 -9.71 10.21 12.21
N ARG A 15 -9.57 11.50 11.95
CA ARG A 15 -9.53 12.02 10.57
C ARG A 15 -8.19 11.70 9.89
N PRO A 16 -8.12 11.71 8.54
CA PRO A 16 -6.87 11.50 7.81
C PRO A 16 -5.71 12.42 8.23
N ASP A 17 -5.99 13.68 8.58
CA ASP A 17 -4.97 14.64 9.03
C ASP A 17 -4.35 14.27 10.38
N GLN A 18 -5.04 13.48 11.19
CA GLN A 18 -4.61 13.09 12.54
C GLN A 18 -3.81 11.80 12.56
N ILE A 19 -3.70 11.07 11.43
CA ILE A 19 -3.00 9.79 11.35
C ILE A 19 -1.56 9.84 11.87
N PRO A 20 -0.76 10.88 11.59
CA PRO A 20 0.58 10.99 12.17
C PRO A 20 0.56 11.07 13.69
N ALA A 21 -0.34 11.88 14.27
CA ALA A 21 -0.46 12.00 15.73
C ALA A 21 -0.99 10.70 16.36
N PHE A 22 -1.90 10.02 15.67
CA PHE A 22 -2.44 8.72 16.07
C PHE A 22 -1.33 7.67 16.15
N LYS A 23 -0.49 7.57 15.12
CA LYS A 23 0.70 6.69 15.13
C LYS A 23 1.73 7.15 16.17
N GLY A 24 1.83 8.45 16.43
CA GLY A 24 2.63 9.01 17.53
C GLY A 24 2.24 8.43 18.90
N LEU A 25 0.94 8.29 19.16
CA LEU A 25 0.42 7.76 20.42
C LEU A 25 0.38 6.23 20.45
N ALA A 26 -0.26 5.62 19.46
CA ALA A 26 -0.55 4.19 19.44
C ALA A 26 0.63 3.33 18.96
N GLY A 27 1.60 3.95 18.28
CA GLY A 27 2.66 3.24 17.56
C GLY A 27 2.20 2.62 16.24
N ASP A 28 3.16 2.02 15.55
CA ASP A 28 2.99 1.19 14.37
C ASP A 28 4.09 0.12 14.34
N SER A 29 3.72 -1.14 14.50
CA SER A 29 4.66 -2.26 14.49
C SER A 29 5.31 -2.52 13.14
N SER A 30 4.63 -2.20 12.03
CA SER A 30 5.14 -2.42 10.68
C SER A 30 6.26 -1.42 10.36
N ASP A 31 6.14 -0.20 10.88
CA ASP A 31 7.13 0.88 10.71
C ASP A 31 8.10 1.00 11.90
N ASN A 32 8.11 0.02 12.82
CA ASN A 32 8.92 0.02 14.04
C ASN A 32 8.76 1.31 14.88
N LEU A 33 7.55 1.87 14.92
CA LEU A 33 7.19 3.03 15.73
C LEU A 33 6.60 2.54 17.05
N PRO A 34 7.30 2.66 18.19
CA PRO A 34 6.80 2.13 19.45
C PRO A 34 5.62 2.93 20.03
N GLY A 35 5.49 4.22 19.70
CA GLY A 35 4.48 5.12 20.27
C GLY A 35 4.64 5.34 21.78
N VAL A 36 3.54 5.63 22.47
CA VAL A 36 3.50 5.79 23.94
C VAL A 36 3.14 4.46 24.59
N ARG A 37 3.95 4.01 25.56
CA ARG A 37 3.75 2.71 26.20
C ARG A 37 2.43 2.64 26.94
N GLY A 38 1.62 1.66 26.56
CA GLY A 38 0.32 1.42 27.18
C GLY A 38 -0.76 2.41 26.76
N ILE A 39 -0.58 3.12 25.63
CA ILE A 39 -1.63 3.80 24.88
C ILE A 39 -1.80 3.06 23.56
N GLY A 40 -2.97 2.43 23.37
CA GLY A 40 -3.30 1.72 22.13
C GLY A 40 -4.19 2.53 21.19
N PRO A 41 -4.55 1.96 20.02
CA PRO A 41 -5.39 2.60 19.00
C PRO A 41 -6.66 3.27 19.54
N LYS A 42 -7.41 2.57 20.42
CA LYS A 42 -8.66 3.09 20.99
C LYS A 42 -8.44 4.34 21.83
N THR A 43 -7.44 4.32 22.71
CA THR A 43 -7.13 5.45 23.59
C THR A 43 -6.56 6.62 22.78
N ALA A 44 -5.68 6.35 21.81
CA ALA A 44 -5.16 7.36 20.91
C ALA A 44 -6.28 8.08 20.12
N ALA A 45 -7.26 7.32 19.61
CA ALA A 45 -8.41 7.88 18.90
C ALA A 45 -9.23 8.81 19.80
N VAL A 46 -9.60 8.37 21.01
CA VAL A 46 -10.35 9.20 21.97
C VAL A 46 -9.60 10.49 22.30
N LEU A 47 -8.30 10.40 22.60
CA LEU A 47 -7.47 11.58 22.87
C LEU A 47 -7.47 12.56 21.68
N LEU A 48 -7.39 12.06 20.45
CA LEU A 48 -7.37 12.92 19.26
C LEU A 48 -8.76 13.45 18.88
N GLN A 49 -9.84 12.77 19.26
CA GLN A 49 -11.20 13.31 19.11
C GLN A 49 -11.42 14.49 20.05
N ASP A 50 -10.94 14.39 21.29
CA ASP A 50 -11.14 15.43 22.29
C ASP A 50 -10.22 16.64 22.06
N TRP A 51 -8.93 16.41 21.78
CA TRP A 51 -7.92 17.47 21.77
C TRP A 51 -7.25 17.71 20.40
N GLN A 52 -7.68 17.01 19.36
CA GLN A 52 -7.30 17.20 17.95
C GLN A 52 -5.85 16.89 17.57
N THR A 53 -4.86 17.31 18.37
CA THR A 53 -3.43 17.21 18.10
C THR A 53 -2.65 16.75 19.32
N LEU A 54 -1.39 16.33 19.15
CA LEU A 54 -0.51 16.05 20.29
C LEU A 54 -0.36 17.28 21.19
N ASP A 55 -0.11 18.46 20.62
CA ASP A 55 0.00 19.70 21.40
C ASP A 55 -1.26 19.97 22.23
N GLY A 56 -2.44 19.75 21.64
CA GLY A 56 -3.71 19.85 22.34
C GLY A 56 -3.80 18.90 23.53
N ILE A 57 -3.41 17.63 23.34
CA ILE A 57 -3.41 16.62 24.42
C ILE A 57 -2.44 17.04 25.54
N TYR A 58 -1.22 17.44 25.17
CA TYR A 58 -0.18 17.80 26.13
C TYR A 58 -0.47 19.12 26.87
N ALA A 59 -1.32 19.99 26.31
CA ALA A 59 -1.80 21.19 26.98
C ALA A 59 -2.89 20.93 28.04
N HIS A 60 -3.54 19.75 28.02
CA HIS A 60 -4.66 19.41 28.89
C HIS A 60 -4.40 18.15 29.74
N LEU A 61 -3.14 17.91 30.11
CA LEU A 61 -2.76 16.73 30.91
C LEU A 61 -3.42 16.70 32.30
N ASP A 62 -3.77 17.85 32.85
CA ASP A 62 -4.40 18.04 34.15
C ASP A 62 -5.84 17.51 34.21
N VAL A 63 -6.52 17.45 33.06
CA VAL A 63 -7.89 16.92 32.93
C VAL A 63 -7.88 15.39 32.79
N LEU A 64 -6.75 14.80 32.43
CA LEU A 64 -6.61 13.36 32.25
C LEU A 64 -6.43 12.64 33.59
N SER A 65 -6.77 11.35 33.61
CA SER A 65 -6.46 10.52 34.79
C SER A 65 -4.94 10.53 35.07
N PRO A 66 -4.51 10.52 36.35
CA PRO A 66 -3.09 10.58 36.70
C PRO A 66 -2.23 9.49 36.04
N VAL A 67 -2.80 8.29 35.85
CA VAL A 67 -2.13 7.17 35.19
C VAL A 67 -1.91 7.44 33.70
N LEU A 68 -2.91 7.99 33.01
CA LEU A 68 -2.80 8.30 31.58
C LEU A 68 -1.85 9.49 31.34
N ALA A 69 -1.98 10.53 32.14
CA ALA A 69 -1.08 11.68 32.13
C ALA A 69 0.38 11.24 32.38
N GLY A 70 0.60 10.37 33.36
CA GLY A 70 1.94 9.82 33.67
C GLY A 70 2.58 9.10 32.48
N LYS A 71 1.82 8.29 31.74
CA LYS A 71 2.30 7.63 30.51
C LYS A 71 2.68 8.63 29.42
N LEU A 72 1.80 9.61 29.17
CA LEU A 72 2.03 10.64 28.15
C LEU A 72 3.27 11.48 28.47
N VAL A 73 3.47 11.84 29.74
CA VAL A 73 4.66 12.60 30.19
C VAL A 73 5.93 11.77 30.03
N ALA A 74 5.90 10.49 30.44
CA ALA A 74 7.07 9.62 30.39
C ALA A 74 7.59 9.41 28.96
N ASP A 75 6.69 9.25 27.98
CA ASP A 75 7.04 8.98 26.58
C ASP A 75 6.74 10.17 25.65
N LYS A 76 6.76 11.41 26.17
CA LYS A 76 6.43 12.62 25.39
C LYS A 76 7.29 12.76 24.14
N GLU A 77 8.60 12.70 24.29
CA GLU A 77 9.53 12.83 23.17
C GLU A 77 9.34 11.72 22.13
N GLN A 78 9.07 10.50 22.60
CA GLN A 78 8.78 9.35 21.74
C GLN A 78 7.52 9.56 20.90
N ALA A 79 6.46 10.15 21.49
CA ALA A 79 5.22 10.46 20.77
C ALA A 79 5.45 11.44 19.63
N TYR A 80 6.14 12.56 19.89
CA TYR A 80 6.48 13.55 18.85
C TYR A 80 7.46 13.01 17.82
N PHE A 81 8.41 12.17 18.23
CA PHE A 81 9.32 11.50 17.31
C PHE A 81 8.55 10.58 16.34
N CYS A 82 7.69 9.71 16.87
CA CYS A 82 6.87 8.81 16.06
C CYS A 82 5.91 9.59 15.14
N GLN A 83 5.31 10.69 15.62
CA GLN A 83 4.47 11.54 14.78
C GLN A 83 5.25 12.10 13.59
N ARG A 84 6.46 12.62 13.82
CA ARG A 84 7.32 13.14 12.75
C ARG A 84 7.70 12.08 11.73
N MET A 85 8.02 10.86 12.18
CA MET A 85 8.34 9.74 11.29
C MET A 85 7.14 9.26 10.49
N ALA A 86 5.94 9.36 11.06
CA ALA A 86 4.70 9.02 10.38
C ALA A 86 4.22 10.09 9.38
N LEU A 87 4.83 11.27 9.35
CA LEU A 87 4.45 12.35 8.45
C LEU A 87 5.12 12.18 7.08
N LEU A 88 4.31 12.12 6.02
CA LEU A 88 4.82 12.09 4.65
C LEU A 88 5.36 13.45 4.22
N ASP A 89 6.58 13.45 3.69
CA ASP A 89 7.14 14.61 2.99
C ASP A 89 6.54 14.70 1.58
N ARG A 90 5.89 15.84 1.30
CA ARG A 90 5.22 16.12 0.02
C ARG A 90 6.05 17.02 -0.90
N ASN A 91 7.20 17.49 -0.43
CA ASN A 91 8.05 18.45 -1.13
C ASN A 91 9.30 17.78 -1.71
N ILE A 92 9.20 16.50 -2.02
CA ILE A 92 10.28 15.74 -2.65
C ILE A 92 10.35 16.13 -4.13
N GLN A 93 11.50 16.66 -4.56
CA GLN A 93 11.75 16.88 -5.97
C GLN A 93 11.98 15.53 -6.66
N LEU A 94 11.07 15.16 -7.56
CA LEU A 94 11.19 13.94 -8.34
C LEU A 94 11.89 14.25 -9.68
N PRO A 95 12.75 13.34 -10.17
CA PRO A 95 13.47 13.53 -11.43
C PRO A 95 12.59 13.28 -12.68
N ILE A 96 11.30 12.97 -12.49
CA ILE A 96 10.34 12.61 -13.54
C ILE A 96 9.04 13.37 -13.32
N ALA A 97 8.36 13.75 -14.41
CA ALA A 97 7.06 14.39 -14.35
C ALA A 97 5.95 13.34 -14.20
N LEU A 98 4.76 13.76 -13.75
CA LEU A 98 3.63 12.84 -13.58
C LEU A 98 3.13 12.34 -14.95
N GLU A 99 3.26 13.16 -15.99
CA GLU A 99 2.88 12.86 -17.36
C GLU A 99 3.74 11.74 -17.96
N ASP A 100 5.00 11.65 -17.55
CA ASP A 100 5.94 10.60 -17.99
C ASP A 100 5.60 9.22 -17.40
N LEU A 101 4.77 9.18 -16.36
CA LEU A 101 4.29 7.94 -15.74
C LEU A 101 3.05 7.35 -16.44
N ALA A 102 2.57 7.99 -17.51
CA ALA A 102 1.51 7.44 -18.34
C ALA A 102 1.93 6.05 -18.85
N CYS A 103 1.11 5.05 -18.58
CA CYS A 103 1.36 3.72 -19.08
C CYS A 103 1.22 3.73 -20.61
N GLY A 104 2.27 3.32 -21.32
CA GLY A 104 2.32 3.26 -22.78
C GLY A 104 3.48 2.39 -23.25
N ASN A 105 3.36 1.83 -24.46
CA ASN A 105 4.40 1.06 -25.15
C ASN A 105 5.00 -0.09 -24.29
N LEU A 106 4.16 -0.79 -23.52
CA LEU A 106 4.64 -1.90 -22.71
C LEU A 106 5.11 -3.05 -23.64
N PRO A 107 6.36 -3.58 -23.48
CA PRO A 107 6.88 -4.67 -24.31
C PRO A 107 6.25 -6.00 -23.92
N SER A 108 5.01 -6.20 -24.35
CA SER A 108 4.11 -7.31 -23.99
C SER A 108 4.76 -8.68 -24.17
N GLN A 109 5.51 -8.88 -25.25
CA GLN A 109 6.21 -10.13 -25.53
C GLN A 109 7.31 -10.45 -24.50
N HIS A 110 8.13 -9.46 -24.15
CA HIS A 110 9.18 -9.63 -23.15
C HIS A 110 8.59 -9.97 -21.76
N VAL A 111 7.47 -9.34 -21.41
CA VAL A 111 6.74 -9.64 -20.18
C VAL A 111 6.20 -11.07 -20.20
N LEU A 112 5.59 -11.51 -21.30
CA LEU A 112 5.08 -12.88 -21.44
C LEU A 112 6.20 -13.92 -21.33
N ASP A 113 7.34 -13.68 -21.96
CA ASP A 113 8.47 -14.61 -21.92
C ASP A 113 9.07 -14.69 -20.51
N PHE A 114 9.19 -13.55 -19.82
CA PHE A 114 9.59 -13.54 -18.40
C PHE A 114 8.60 -14.30 -17.51
N LEU A 115 7.30 -14.10 -17.69
CA LEU A 115 6.28 -14.82 -16.90
C LEU A 115 6.30 -16.33 -17.18
N ARG A 116 6.58 -16.75 -18.42
CA ARG A 116 6.74 -18.15 -18.81
C ARG A 116 7.99 -18.77 -18.19
N SER A 117 9.12 -18.06 -18.20
CA SER A 117 10.35 -18.56 -17.56
C SER A 117 10.22 -18.71 -16.05
N MET A 118 9.32 -17.95 -15.44
CA MET A 118 8.96 -18.05 -14.01
C MET A 118 7.86 -19.09 -13.74
N GLU A 119 7.38 -19.81 -14.78
CA GLU A 119 6.29 -20.79 -14.71
C GLU A 119 4.95 -20.23 -14.18
N PHE A 120 4.73 -18.91 -14.30
CA PHE A 120 3.51 -18.24 -13.84
C PHE A 120 2.34 -18.38 -14.83
N SER A 121 1.94 -19.61 -15.13
CA SER A 121 0.90 -19.97 -16.10
C SER A 121 -0.43 -19.21 -15.94
N LEU A 122 -0.88 -18.98 -14.69
CA LEU A 122 -2.09 -18.19 -14.40
C LEU A 122 -1.93 -16.70 -14.75
N LEU A 123 -0.76 -16.12 -14.50
CA LEU A 123 -0.48 -14.73 -14.85
C LEU A 123 -0.32 -14.56 -16.35
N VAL A 124 0.32 -15.51 -17.04
CA VAL A 124 0.39 -15.55 -18.51
C VAL A 124 -1.02 -15.49 -19.11
N LYS A 125 -1.93 -16.34 -18.62
CA LYS A 125 -3.33 -16.35 -19.09
C LYS A 125 -4.02 -15.01 -18.86
N ARG A 126 -3.99 -14.48 -17.63
CA ARG A 126 -4.62 -13.20 -17.27
C ARG A 126 -4.05 -12.02 -18.06
N PHE A 127 -2.73 -11.97 -18.22
CA PHE A 127 -2.06 -10.92 -18.98
C PHE A 127 -2.43 -10.99 -20.47
N THR A 128 -2.49 -12.19 -21.04
CA THR A 128 -2.93 -12.40 -22.43
C THR A 128 -4.39 -11.95 -22.63
N GLU A 129 -5.28 -12.24 -21.68
CA GLU A 129 -6.67 -11.75 -21.71
C GLU A 129 -6.74 -10.22 -21.63
N LEU A 130 -5.90 -9.60 -20.80
CA LEU A 130 -5.81 -8.15 -20.65
C LEU A 130 -5.35 -7.47 -21.94
N LEU A 131 -4.37 -8.05 -22.65
CA LEU A 131 -3.90 -7.55 -23.96
C LEU A 131 -4.99 -7.58 -25.03
N ARG A 132 -5.96 -8.50 -24.95
CA ARG A 132 -7.09 -8.62 -25.89
C ARG A 132 -8.25 -7.67 -25.58
N GLY A 133 -8.26 -7.06 -24.40
CA GLY A 133 -9.33 -6.16 -23.94
C GLY A 133 -9.12 -4.69 -24.35
N SER A 134 -9.96 -3.81 -23.82
CA SER A 134 -9.95 -2.35 -24.06
C SER A 134 -8.69 -1.61 -23.62
N ALA A 135 -7.76 -2.30 -22.94
CA ALA A 135 -6.46 -1.75 -22.56
C ALA A 135 -5.44 -1.80 -23.72
N SER A 136 -5.79 -2.42 -24.86
CA SER A 136 -4.99 -2.55 -26.09
C SER A 136 -4.26 -1.28 -26.54
N ALA A 137 -4.82 -0.08 -26.34
CA ALA A 137 -4.19 1.19 -26.73
C ALA A 137 -2.93 1.55 -25.92
N CYS A 138 -2.72 0.89 -24.78
CA CYS A 138 -1.59 1.09 -23.87
C CYS A 138 -0.41 0.14 -24.17
N PHE A 139 -0.62 -0.86 -25.03
CA PHE A 139 0.36 -1.90 -25.34
C PHE A 139 0.79 -1.78 -26.79
N ASP A 140 2.08 -1.93 -27.05
CA ASP A 140 2.54 -2.24 -28.41
C ASP A 140 2.04 -3.64 -28.73
N LEU A 141 0.88 -3.71 -29.37
CA LEU A 141 0.37 -4.95 -29.92
C LEU A 141 1.08 -5.22 -31.24
N LEU A 142 1.85 -6.31 -31.27
CA LEU A 142 2.19 -6.96 -32.53
C LEU A 142 0.88 -7.28 -33.29
N PRO A 143 0.89 -7.19 -34.63
CA PRO A 143 -0.29 -7.51 -35.44
C PRO A 143 -0.83 -8.89 -35.09
N ALA A 144 -2.16 -9.02 -35.11
CA ALA A 144 -2.93 -10.18 -34.65
C ALA A 144 -2.58 -11.53 -35.32
N THR A 145 -1.68 -11.54 -36.30
CA THR A 145 -1.33 -12.71 -37.12
C THR A 145 -0.41 -13.72 -36.43
N ASP A 146 0.29 -13.34 -35.35
CA ASP A 146 1.20 -14.27 -34.65
C ASP A 146 0.55 -14.99 -33.45
N MET A 147 -0.69 -14.65 -33.08
CA MET A 147 -1.35 -15.18 -31.89
C MET A 147 -2.01 -16.56 -32.11
N GLU A 148 -2.29 -16.93 -33.35
CA GLU A 148 -2.89 -18.24 -33.70
C GLU A 148 -1.84 -19.35 -33.88
N ALA A 149 -0.63 -19.01 -34.31
CA ALA A 149 0.43 -19.99 -34.63
C ALA A 149 1.00 -20.70 -33.38
N SER A 150 0.89 -20.09 -32.20
CA SER A 150 1.41 -20.64 -30.94
C SER A 150 0.42 -21.56 -30.20
N ILE A 151 -0.85 -21.62 -30.59
CA ILE A 151 -1.85 -22.48 -29.93
C ILE A 151 -1.88 -23.89 -30.56
N GLN A 152 -1.54 -24.03 -31.84
CA GLN A 152 -1.66 -25.32 -32.54
C GLN A 152 -0.43 -26.23 -32.45
N LYS A 153 0.73 -25.75 -31.98
CA LYS A 153 1.94 -26.59 -31.89
C LYS A 153 1.98 -27.57 -30.71
N ASP A 154 1.13 -27.39 -29.70
CA ASP A 154 1.10 -28.27 -28.52
C ASP A 154 0.14 -29.46 -28.64
N ALA A 155 -0.66 -29.56 -29.72
CA ALA A 155 -1.64 -30.63 -29.91
C ALA A 155 -1.10 -31.86 -30.67
N SER A 156 0.20 -31.93 -30.98
CA SER A 156 0.78 -33.05 -31.72
C SER A 156 2.19 -33.39 -31.23
N SER A 157 2.27 -34.16 -30.14
CA SER A 157 3.45 -34.97 -29.86
C SER A 157 3.04 -36.36 -29.36
N PRO A 158 3.36 -37.44 -30.09
CA PRO A 158 3.06 -38.81 -29.70
C PRO A 158 4.24 -39.38 -28.91
N HIS A 159 4.17 -39.39 -27.59
CA HIS A 159 5.05 -40.23 -26.77
C HIS A 159 4.30 -40.89 -25.61
N GLN A 160 3.34 -41.73 -25.99
CA GLN A 160 3.11 -42.98 -25.27
C GLN A 160 3.93 -44.07 -25.94
N GLN A 161 4.99 -44.54 -25.27
CA GLN A 161 5.56 -45.88 -25.36
C GLN A 161 6.66 -45.96 -24.29
N SER A 162 6.46 -46.78 -23.25
CA SER A 162 7.19 -48.05 -23.01
C SER A 162 8.63 -47.78 -22.53
N LEU A 163 9.20 -48.39 -21.50
CA LEU A 163 8.96 -49.57 -20.66
C LEU A 163 10.11 -49.50 -19.61
N PHE A 164 9.95 -50.20 -18.48
CA PHE A 164 11.02 -50.74 -17.61
C PHE A 164 12.25 -49.89 -17.28
#